data_AF-X1Q935-F1
#
_entry.id   AF-X1Q935-F1
#
_cell.length_a   1.000
_cell.length_b   1.000
_cell.length_c   1.000
_cell.angle_alpha   90.00
_cell.angle_beta   90.00
_cell.angle_gamma   90.00
#
_symmetry.space_group_name_H-M   'P 1'
#
loop_
_entity.id
_entity.type
_entity.pdbx_description
1 polymer ?
#
loop_
_entity_poly.entity_id
_entity_poly.type
_entity_poly.pdbx_seq_one_letter_code
_entity_poly.pdbx_strand_id
1 'polypeptide(L)'
;GVPSIAIDSNNVYIAWWDDTDLGCGTDGDIFFKKKPIGGSWPTSTEVVSTESTDTVGTVTSPGIAIDSNNVYIAWEDMTDLGCGTDRDIFFKKKPIGGAWPTSTEVVSTESTSDSFYPSMAIDLNNVYIVWRDQTDLGCGIDWDIFFKKKLIGGSWPASTEVVSTESTDGSYSPVLAIDSNNIYIVWEDDTDLGCGTDRDIFFKKKPIGGSWPTSTEVVSTE
;
A
#
# COMPACT_ATOMS: atom_id res chain seq x y z
N GLY A 1 -14.08 1.34 -2.30
CA GLY A 1 -12.67 1.43 -2.73
C GLY A 1 -12.48 1.06 -4.17
N VAL A 2 -11.25 1.18 -4.68
CA VAL A 2 -10.83 0.41 -5.85
C VAL A 2 -10.45 -0.99 -5.36
N PRO A 3 -11.05 -2.08 -5.88
CA PRO A 3 -10.66 -3.43 -5.50
C PRO A 3 -9.26 -3.76 -6.04
N SER A 4 -8.58 -4.66 -5.35
CA SER A 4 -7.25 -5.12 -5.73
C SER A 4 -7.23 -6.62 -5.96
N ILE A 5 -6.39 -7.06 -6.91
CA ILE A 5 -6.35 -8.43 -7.40
C ILE A 5 -4.92 -8.96 -7.43
N ALA A 6 -4.75 -10.18 -6.94
CA ALA A 6 -3.53 -10.96 -7.14
C ALA A 6 -3.89 -12.35 -7.67
N ILE A 7 -2.98 -12.96 -8.42
CA ILE A 7 -3.20 -14.25 -9.08
C ILE A 7 -1.94 -15.11 -8.93
N ASP A 8 -2.09 -16.34 -8.43
CA ASP A 8 -1.06 -17.39 -8.58
C ASP A 8 -1.46 -18.39 -9.67
N SER A 9 -0.59 -19.38 -9.90
CA SER A 9 -0.83 -20.47 -10.87
C SER A 9 -2.16 -21.24 -10.70
N ASN A 10 -2.81 -21.15 -9.55
CA ASN A 10 -3.98 -21.95 -9.19
C ASN A 10 -5.19 -21.12 -8.76
N ASN A 11 -5.03 -19.87 -8.33
CA ASN A 11 -6.05 -19.10 -7.63
C ASN A 11 -6.05 -17.62 -7.97
N VAL A 12 -7.24 -17.03 -7.85
CA VAL A 12 -7.48 -15.59 -7.88
C VAL A 12 -7.81 -15.11 -6.46
N TYR A 13 -7.22 -14.00 -6.07
CA TYR A 13 -7.36 -13.35 -4.77
C TYR A 13 -7.87 -11.93 -4.99
N ILE A 14 -8.88 -11.51 -4.24
CA ILE A 14 -9.42 -10.15 -4.30
C ILE A 14 -9.49 -9.60 -2.89
N ALA A 15 -9.03 -8.36 -2.73
CA ALA A 15 -9.24 -7.53 -1.56
C ALA A 15 -10.04 -6.28 -1.95
N TRP A 16 -10.97 -5.84 -1.12
CA TRP A 16 -11.76 -4.65 -1.38
C TRP A 16 -12.22 -4.01 -0.08
N TRP A 17 -12.57 -2.73 -0.16
CA TRP A 17 -13.25 -2.01 0.90
C TRP A 17 -14.77 -2.10 0.75
N ASP A 18 -15.49 -2.28 1.85
CA ASP A 18 -16.95 -2.25 1.95
C ASP A 18 -17.36 -1.75 3.36
N ASP A 19 -18.62 -1.39 3.56
CA ASP A 19 -19.20 -1.01 4.88
C ASP A 19 -20.27 -2.01 5.35
N THR A 20 -20.32 -3.18 4.70
CA THR A 20 -21.23 -4.27 5.06
C THR A 20 -20.86 -4.90 6.41
N ASP A 21 -21.79 -4.87 7.37
CA ASP A 21 -21.63 -5.57 8.64
C ASP A 21 -21.62 -7.09 8.48
N LEU A 22 -20.43 -7.68 8.49
CA LEU A 22 -20.19 -9.13 8.54
C LEU A 22 -19.66 -9.57 9.92
N GLY A 23 -20.11 -8.91 10.98
CA GLY A 23 -19.67 -9.15 12.36
C GLY A 23 -18.48 -8.27 12.78
N CYS A 24 -18.19 -7.23 12.00
CA CYS A 24 -17.13 -6.24 12.22
C CYS A 24 -17.67 -4.89 12.67
N GLY A 25 -18.97 -4.61 12.50
CA GLY A 25 -19.54 -3.30 12.78
C GLY A 25 -20.11 -2.68 11.50
N THR A 26 -20.40 -1.39 11.56
CA THR A 26 -20.90 -0.63 10.40
C THR A 26 -19.86 0.34 9.87
N ASP A 27 -18.63 0.25 10.35
CA ASP A 27 -17.46 0.98 9.88
C ASP A 27 -16.97 0.43 8.53
N GLY A 28 -16.04 1.16 7.91
CA GLY A 28 -15.41 0.76 6.67
C GLY A 28 -14.35 -0.33 6.90
N ASP A 29 -14.47 -1.45 6.21
CA ASP A 29 -13.64 -2.63 6.39
C ASP A 29 -13.00 -3.12 5.09
N ILE A 30 -11.84 -3.77 5.24
CA ILE A 30 -11.19 -4.54 4.19
C ILE A 30 -11.68 -5.98 4.24
N PHE A 31 -12.19 -6.43 3.11
CA PHE A 31 -12.66 -7.78 2.89
C PHE A 31 -11.75 -8.53 1.93
N PHE A 32 -11.78 -9.85 2.03
CA PHE A 32 -10.97 -10.74 1.22
C PHE A 32 -11.75 -11.96 0.75
N LYS A 33 -11.52 -12.34 -0.51
CA LYS A 33 -11.94 -13.63 -1.08
C LYS A 33 -10.85 -14.24 -1.95
N LYS A 34 -10.87 -15.57 -1.97
CA LYS A 34 -10.05 -16.41 -2.84
C LYS A 34 -10.94 -17.39 -3.60
N LYS A 35 -10.58 -17.70 -4.84
CA LYS A 35 -11.12 -18.86 -5.57
C LYS A 35 -10.07 -19.54 -6.43
N PRO A 36 -10.25 -20.82 -6.79
CA PRO A 36 -9.47 -21.45 -7.85
C PRO A 36 -9.69 -20.79 -9.21
N ILE A 37 -8.68 -20.83 -10.09
CA ILE A 37 -8.83 -20.45 -11.50
C ILE A 37 -9.86 -21.39 -12.14
N GLY A 38 -10.85 -20.79 -12.83
CA GLY A 38 -12.00 -21.52 -13.40
C GLY A 38 -13.05 -21.99 -12.39
N GLY A 39 -12.83 -21.77 -11.08
CA GLY A 39 -13.79 -22.06 -10.02
C GLY A 39 -14.78 -20.91 -9.75
N SER A 40 -15.68 -21.14 -8.80
CA SER A 40 -16.65 -20.18 -8.29
C SER A 40 -16.15 -19.46 -7.03
N TRP A 41 -16.65 -18.25 -6.78
CA TRP A 41 -16.40 -17.53 -5.52
C TRP A 41 -17.12 -18.21 -4.34
N PRO A 42 -16.51 -18.27 -3.14
CA PRO A 42 -17.19 -18.74 -1.95
C PRO A 42 -18.29 -17.75 -1.53
N THR A 43 -19.31 -18.27 -0.84
CA THR A 43 -20.37 -17.44 -0.26
C THR A 43 -19.85 -16.63 0.93
N SER A 44 -19.04 -17.24 1.79
CA SER A 44 -18.37 -16.58 2.90
C SER A 44 -17.35 -15.54 2.41
N THR A 45 -17.35 -14.40 3.07
CA THR A 45 -16.34 -13.34 2.92
C THR A 45 -15.48 -13.32 4.18
N GLU A 46 -14.17 -13.17 4.03
CA GLU A 46 -13.30 -12.95 5.17
C GLU A 46 -13.16 -11.46 5.45
N VAL A 47 -13.24 -11.05 6.71
CA VAL A 47 -12.94 -9.67 7.15
C VAL A 47 -11.47 -9.61 7.57
N VAL A 48 -10.74 -8.64 7.06
CA VAL A 48 -9.30 -8.46 7.28
C VAL A 48 -9.05 -7.49 8.44
N SER A 49 -9.82 -6.41 8.51
CA SER A 49 -9.61 -5.23 9.38
C SER A 49 -10.64 -5.12 10.51
N THR A 50 -10.98 -6.21 11.19
CA THR A 50 -12.01 -6.24 12.27
C THR A 50 -11.85 -5.23 13.41
N GLU A 51 -10.67 -4.62 13.51
CA GLU A 51 -10.31 -3.57 14.45
C GLU A 51 -10.64 -2.16 13.95
N SER A 52 -11.11 -2.01 12.72
CA SER A 52 -11.41 -0.73 12.09
C SER A 52 -12.39 0.09 12.94
N THR A 53 -12.21 1.39 12.84
CA THR A 53 -13.10 2.40 13.41
C THR A 53 -13.39 3.48 12.37
N ASP A 54 -13.07 3.20 11.10
CA ASP A 54 -13.19 4.15 10.01
C ASP A 54 -14.66 4.48 9.73
N THR A 55 -14.95 5.76 9.57
CA THR A 55 -16.33 6.22 9.40
C THR A 55 -16.92 5.77 8.07
N VAL A 56 -18.21 5.40 8.06
CA VAL A 56 -18.97 5.09 6.84
C VAL A 56 -18.76 6.16 5.76
N GLY A 57 -18.42 5.71 4.55
CA GLY A 57 -18.30 6.56 3.35
C GLY A 57 -16.87 6.96 2.98
N THR A 58 -15.86 6.53 3.75
CA THR A 58 -14.45 6.67 3.40
C THR A 58 -14.03 5.53 2.47
N VAL A 59 -13.55 5.87 1.28
CA VAL A 59 -13.33 4.90 0.20
C VAL A 59 -11.85 4.54 0.14
N THR A 60 -11.46 3.39 0.69
CA THR A 60 -10.04 2.97 0.72
C THR A 60 -9.69 2.00 -0.41
N SER A 61 -8.42 1.97 -0.82
CA SER A 61 -7.95 1.04 -1.88
C SER A 61 -6.85 0.13 -1.32
N PRO A 62 -7.14 -1.15 -1.01
CA PRO A 62 -6.14 -2.03 -0.44
C PRO A 62 -5.10 -2.45 -1.49
N GLY A 63 -3.85 -2.65 -1.07
CA GLY A 63 -2.85 -3.41 -1.79
C GLY A 63 -2.94 -4.90 -1.42
N ILE A 64 -2.77 -5.81 -2.40
CA ILE A 64 -2.67 -7.25 -2.15
C ILE A 64 -1.47 -7.86 -2.88
N ALA A 65 -0.73 -8.72 -2.16
CA ALA A 65 0.30 -9.57 -2.73
C ALA A 65 0.21 -10.99 -2.16
N ILE A 66 0.74 -11.96 -2.90
CA ILE A 66 0.66 -13.39 -2.55
C ILE A 66 1.96 -14.11 -2.89
N ASP A 67 2.45 -14.94 -1.96
CA ASP A 67 3.56 -15.88 -2.21
C ASP A 67 3.03 -17.32 -2.20
N SER A 68 3.93 -18.30 -2.27
CA SER A 68 3.54 -19.72 -2.28
C SER A 68 2.81 -20.19 -1.01
N ASN A 69 2.89 -19.44 0.08
CA ASN A 69 2.45 -19.83 1.42
C ASN A 69 1.53 -18.82 2.10
N ASN A 70 1.51 -17.55 1.68
CA ASN A 70 0.88 -16.47 2.41
C ASN A 70 0.15 -15.47 1.50
N VAL A 71 -0.84 -14.80 2.09
CA VAL A 71 -1.52 -13.63 1.56
C VAL A 71 -1.11 -12.43 2.39
N TYR A 72 -0.85 -11.30 1.72
CA TYR A 72 -0.43 -10.03 2.29
C TYR A 72 -1.40 -8.95 1.85
N ILE A 73 -1.88 -8.14 2.79
CA ILE A 73 -2.77 -7.02 2.49
C ILE A 73 -2.25 -5.80 3.24
N ALA A 74 -2.21 -4.67 2.53
CA ALA A 74 -1.98 -3.36 3.09
C ALA A 74 -3.17 -2.46 2.78
N TRP A 75 -3.54 -1.56 3.69
CA TRP A 75 -4.67 -0.64 3.52
C TRP A 75 -4.44 0.63 4.31
N GLU A 76 -5.21 1.66 4.01
CA GLU A 76 -5.28 2.89 4.80
C GLU A 76 -6.49 2.83 5.75
N ASP A 77 -6.34 3.35 6.97
CA ASP A 77 -7.38 3.38 7.99
C ASP A 77 -7.11 4.56 8.94
N MET A 78 -8.10 5.00 9.71
CA MET A 78 -7.96 6.05 10.74
C MET A 78 -7.94 5.50 12.17
N THR A 79 -7.88 4.18 12.31
CA THR A 79 -7.90 3.50 13.59
C THR A 79 -6.61 3.74 14.38
N ASP A 80 -6.71 4.40 15.53
CA ASP A 80 -5.56 4.66 16.39
C ASP A 80 -5.04 3.36 17.05
N LEU A 81 -4.05 2.73 16.43
CA LEU A 81 -3.28 1.62 17.00
C LEU A 81 -1.94 2.09 17.58
N GLY A 82 -1.89 3.32 18.08
CA GLY A 82 -0.68 3.98 18.57
C GLY A 82 -0.01 4.86 17.51
N CYS A 83 -0.75 5.24 16.47
CA CYS A 83 -0.28 6.06 15.36
C CYS A 83 -0.96 7.42 15.27
N GLY A 84 -2.01 7.67 16.06
CA GLY A 84 -2.69 8.96 16.11
C GLY A 84 -4.08 8.91 15.51
N THR A 85 -4.56 10.06 15.02
CA THR A 85 -5.94 10.23 14.54
C THR A 85 -6.04 10.54 13.05
N ASP A 86 -4.89 10.70 12.41
CA ASP A 86 -4.71 10.75 10.97
C ASP A 86 -4.83 9.34 10.35
N ARG A 87 -4.84 9.30 9.03
CA ARG A 87 -4.82 8.02 8.31
C ARG A 87 -3.44 7.44 8.25
N ASP A 88 -3.35 6.14 8.51
CA ASP A 88 -2.12 5.39 8.48
C ASP A 88 -2.22 4.20 7.54
N ILE A 89 -1.07 3.70 7.09
CA ILE A 89 -0.98 2.45 6.37
C ILE A 89 -0.86 1.30 7.35
N PHE A 90 -1.79 0.36 7.27
CA PHE A 90 -1.84 -0.88 8.04
C PHE A 90 -1.46 -2.07 7.17
N PHE A 91 -1.03 -3.14 7.83
CA PHE A 91 -0.61 -4.37 7.17
C PHE A 91 -0.99 -5.61 7.98
N LYS A 92 -1.49 -6.62 7.27
CA LYS A 92 -1.64 -7.99 7.77
C LYS A 92 -1.11 -8.99 6.76
N LYS A 93 -0.67 -10.12 7.30
CA LYS A 93 -0.41 -11.33 6.54
C LYS A 93 -1.09 -12.53 7.17
N LYS A 94 -1.43 -13.52 6.35
CA LYS A 94 -1.88 -14.82 6.82
C LYS A 94 -1.33 -15.96 5.96
N PRO A 95 -1.19 -17.17 6.51
CA PRO A 95 -0.97 -18.37 5.70
C PRO A 95 -2.15 -18.62 4.75
N ILE A 96 -1.88 -19.19 3.58
CA ILE A 96 -2.92 -19.65 2.64
C ILE A 96 -3.75 -20.74 3.33
N GLY A 97 -5.06 -20.53 3.42
CA GLY A 97 -5.98 -21.43 4.13
C GLY A 97 -6.00 -21.23 5.65
N GLY A 98 -5.17 -20.33 6.19
CA GLY A 98 -5.24 -19.87 7.57
C GLY A 98 -6.23 -18.71 7.75
N ALA A 99 -6.35 -18.27 9.01
CA ALA A 99 -7.13 -17.10 9.42
C ALA A 99 -6.25 -15.84 9.49
N TRP A 100 -6.89 -14.67 9.34
CA TRP A 100 -6.23 -13.39 9.61
C TRP A 100 -5.88 -13.27 11.11
N PRO A 101 -4.71 -12.69 11.45
CA PRO A 101 -4.38 -12.41 12.84
C PRO A 101 -5.26 -11.29 13.39
N THR A 102 -5.47 -11.31 14.72
CA THR A 102 -6.14 -10.22 15.44
C THR A 102 -5.25 -9.00 15.59
N SER A 103 -3.93 -9.18 15.58
CA SER A 103 -2.96 -8.07 15.63
C SER A 103 -2.74 -7.48 14.25
N THR A 104 -2.66 -6.15 14.20
CA THR A 104 -2.41 -5.37 12.98
C THR A 104 -1.09 -4.66 13.12
N GLU A 105 -0.30 -4.64 12.05
CA GLU A 105 0.93 -3.86 12.02
C GLU A 105 0.65 -2.49 11.42
N VAL A 106 1.11 -1.42 12.07
CA VAL A 106 1.15 -0.08 11.49
C VAL A 106 2.48 0.07 10.73
N VAL A 107 2.40 0.51 9.48
CA VAL A 107 3.55 0.69 8.57
C VAL A 107 4.11 2.11 8.70
N SER A 108 3.23 3.12 8.75
CA SER A 108 3.52 4.57 8.74
C SER A 108 3.63 5.19 10.14
N THR A 109 4.21 4.48 11.11
CA THR A 109 4.25 4.88 12.54
C THR A 109 4.81 6.28 12.87
N GLU A 110 5.56 6.88 11.96
CA GLU A 110 6.19 8.19 12.07
C GLU A 110 5.43 9.29 11.33
N SER A 111 4.39 8.92 10.58
CA SER A 111 3.52 9.87 9.91
C SER A 111 2.76 10.69 10.95
N THR A 112 2.56 11.96 10.63
CA THR A 112 1.80 12.91 11.46
C THR A 112 0.69 13.56 10.65
N SER A 113 0.42 13.02 9.47
CA SER A 113 -0.58 13.43 8.52
C SER A 113 -1.00 12.23 7.68
N ASP A 114 -2.07 12.41 6.91
CA ASP A 114 -2.76 11.29 6.28
C ASP A 114 -1.86 10.55 5.28
N SER A 115 -1.86 9.22 5.41
CA SER A 115 -1.28 8.26 4.47
C SER A 115 -2.36 7.61 3.62
N PHE A 116 -2.14 7.50 2.30
CA PHE A 116 -3.12 6.95 1.37
C PHE A 116 -2.51 6.07 0.26
N TYR A 117 -3.38 5.28 -0.36
CA TYR A 117 -3.16 4.51 -1.58
C TYR A 117 -1.93 3.60 -1.51
N PRO A 118 -1.91 2.65 -0.55
CA PRO A 118 -0.81 1.72 -0.47
C PRO A 118 -0.78 0.78 -1.69
N SER A 119 0.38 0.70 -2.34
CA SER A 119 0.71 -0.33 -3.31
C SER A 119 1.80 -1.23 -2.73
N MET A 120 1.74 -2.53 -3.00
CA MET A 120 2.63 -3.49 -2.37
C MET A 120 3.16 -4.55 -3.33
N ALA A 121 4.35 -5.04 -3.02
CA ALA A 121 4.97 -6.18 -3.68
C ALA A 121 5.74 -7.02 -2.65
N ILE A 122 6.02 -8.27 -3.00
CA ILE A 122 6.78 -9.18 -2.14
C ILE A 122 7.78 -9.98 -2.98
N ASP A 123 8.95 -10.25 -2.40
CA ASP A 123 9.87 -11.26 -2.90
C ASP A 123 9.98 -12.44 -1.92
N LEU A 124 10.95 -13.34 -2.13
CA LEU A 124 11.15 -14.51 -1.27
C LEU A 124 11.43 -14.17 0.20
N ASN A 125 11.93 -12.98 0.49
CA ASN A 125 12.44 -12.58 1.80
C ASN A 125 11.85 -11.27 2.32
N ASN A 126 11.25 -10.43 1.48
CA ASN A 126 10.90 -9.06 1.82
C ASN A 126 9.46 -8.71 1.43
N VAL A 127 8.89 -7.82 2.22
CA VAL A 127 7.65 -7.08 1.92
C VAL A 127 8.05 -5.65 1.58
N TYR A 128 7.45 -5.11 0.52
CA TYR A 128 7.66 -3.76 0.01
C TYR A 128 6.31 -3.05 -0.04
N ILE A 129 6.24 -1.84 0.51
CA ILE A 129 5.02 -1.01 0.47
C ILE A 129 5.43 0.41 0.08
N VAL A 130 4.68 0.98 -0.85
CA VAL A 130 4.72 2.39 -1.22
C VAL A 130 3.34 3.00 -0.96
N TRP A 131 3.29 4.26 -0.55
CA TRP A 131 2.06 5.02 -0.33
C TRP A 131 2.32 6.50 -0.60
N ARG A 132 1.28 7.34 -0.57
CA ARG A 132 1.44 8.79 -0.52
C ARG A 132 1.15 9.33 0.88
N ASP A 133 1.84 10.39 1.28
CA ASP A 133 1.78 10.97 2.63
C ASP A 133 1.97 12.50 2.57
N GLN A 134 1.49 13.25 3.57
CA GLN A 134 1.74 14.70 3.71
C GLN A 134 2.67 15.07 4.88
N THR A 135 3.25 14.06 5.53
CA THR A 135 4.16 14.27 6.64
C THR A 135 5.48 14.86 6.15
N ASP A 136 5.92 15.95 6.78
CA ASP A 136 7.24 16.52 6.45
C ASP A 136 8.38 15.67 7.04
N LEU A 137 8.89 14.75 6.21
CA LEU A 137 10.11 14.00 6.48
C LEU A 137 11.34 14.59 5.75
N GLY A 138 11.32 15.91 5.51
CA GLY A 138 12.32 16.64 4.74
C GLY A 138 11.95 16.87 3.29
N CYS A 139 10.68 16.69 2.93
CA CYS A 139 10.12 16.85 1.59
C CYS A 139 9.07 17.98 1.49
N GLY A 140 8.57 18.51 2.63
CA GLY A 140 7.53 19.52 2.61
C GLY A 140 6.22 19.00 3.22
N ILE A 141 5.10 19.68 2.93
CA ILE A 141 3.76 19.36 3.48
C ILE A 141 2.74 19.06 2.37
N ASP A 142 3.20 19.06 1.13
CA ASP A 142 2.52 18.53 -0.03
C ASP A 142 2.50 17.00 0.00
N TRP A 143 1.88 16.39 -1.01
CA TRP A 143 1.80 14.95 -1.10
C TRP A 143 3.10 14.38 -1.64
N ASP A 144 3.71 13.44 -0.94
CA ASP A 144 4.96 12.79 -1.32
C ASP A 144 4.81 11.27 -1.38
N ILE A 145 5.66 10.61 -2.17
CA ILE A 145 5.69 9.16 -2.29
C ILE A 145 6.66 8.57 -1.27
N PHE A 146 6.12 7.78 -0.36
CA PHE A 146 6.83 7.19 0.76
C PHE A 146 7.00 5.69 0.55
N PHE A 147 8.11 5.13 1.03
CA PHE A 147 8.44 3.73 0.85
C PHE A 147 9.03 3.10 2.11
N LYS A 148 8.58 1.87 2.40
CA LYS A 148 9.21 0.97 3.37
C LYS A 148 9.38 -0.43 2.83
N LYS A 149 10.40 -1.09 3.37
CA LYS A 149 10.65 -2.51 3.20
C LYS A 149 10.92 -3.15 4.56
N LYS A 150 10.50 -4.40 4.71
CA LYS A 150 10.91 -5.26 5.81
C LYS A 150 11.19 -6.69 5.37
N LEU A 151 11.93 -7.44 6.19
CA LEU A 151 12.02 -8.88 6.04
C LEU A 151 10.69 -9.55 6.41
N ILE A 152 10.34 -10.65 5.73
CA ILE A 152 9.17 -11.46 6.06
C ILE A 152 9.33 -12.01 7.48
N GLY A 153 8.43 -11.61 8.38
CA GLY A 153 8.48 -11.97 9.81
C GLY A 153 9.35 -11.04 10.66
N GLY A 154 10.00 -10.04 10.06
CA GLY A 154 10.59 -8.92 10.77
C GLY A 154 9.57 -7.81 11.07
N SER A 155 10.04 -6.77 11.75
CA SER A 155 9.31 -5.54 12.02
C SER A 155 9.58 -4.49 10.93
N TRP A 156 8.64 -3.56 10.75
CA TRP A 156 8.87 -2.37 9.93
C TRP A 156 10.00 -1.51 10.53
N PRO A 157 10.87 -0.92 9.69
CA PRO A 157 11.86 0.04 10.17
C PRO A 157 11.14 1.30 10.68
N ALA A 158 11.77 1.97 11.66
CA ALA A 158 11.27 3.23 12.21
C ALA A 158 11.41 4.43 11.26
N SER A 159 12.26 4.31 10.23
CA SER A 159 12.46 5.34 9.22
C SER A 159 11.76 5.00 7.91
N THR A 160 11.08 5.98 7.32
CA THR A 160 10.56 5.94 5.96
C THR A 160 11.57 6.50 4.97
N GLU A 161 11.64 5.91 3.78
CA GLU A 161 12.34 6.50 2.65
C GLU A 161 11.36 7.37 1.84
N VAL A 162 11.70 8.64 1.61
CA VAL A 162 10.99 9.49 0.64
C VAL A 162 11.51 9.18 -0.76
N VAL A 163 10.61 8.90 -1.70
CA VAL A 163 10.91 8.54 -3.09
C VAL A 163 10.93 9.79 -3.97
N SER A 164 9.98 10.71 -3.77
CA SER A 164 9.74 11.96 -4.52
C SER A 164 10.55 13.17 -4.01
N THR A 165 11.81 12.96 -3.60
CA THR A 165 12.63 13.99 -2.93
C THR A 165 12.84 15.32 -3.66
N GLU A 166 12.59 15.35 -4.96
CA GLU A 166 12.74 16.48 -5.88
C GLU A 166 11.40 17.13 -6.24
N SER A 167 10.29 16.52 -5.86
CA SER A 167 8.96 17.05 -6.07
C SER A 167 8.76 18.28 -5.18
N THR A 168 8.04 19.26 -5.71
CA THR A 168 7.72 20.51 -4.98
C THR A 168 6.22 20.82 -5.03
N ASP A 169 5.45 19.90 -5.59
CA ASP A 169 4.00 19.88 -5.63
C ASP A 169 3.55 18.41 -5.52
N GLY A 170 2.24 18.19 -5.47
CA GLY A 170 1.66 16.91 -5.08
C GLY A 170 2.05 15.72 -5.98
N SER A 171 2.52 14.67 -5.31
CA SER A 171 2.72 13.32 -5.83
C SER A 171 1.57 12.38 -5.43
N TYR A 172 1.06 11.59 -6.37
CA TYR A 172 -0.16 10.82 -6.21
C TYR A 172 -0.09 9.41 -6.79
N SER A 173 -1.04 8.56 -6.34
CA SER A 173 -1.35 7.26 -6.94
C SER A 173 -0.15 6.35 -7.20
N PRO A 174 0.75 6.11 -6.22
CA PRO A 174 1.96 5.35 -6.46
C PRO A 174 1.65 3.89 -6.79
N VAL A 175 2.40 3.33 -7.73
CA VAL A 175 2.35 1.91 -8.09
C VAL A 175 3.74 1.30 -7.98
N LEU A 176 3.82 0.15 -7.32
CA LEU A 176 5.05 -0.56 -7.04
C LEU A 176 5.14 -1.86 -7.84
N ALA A 177 6.31 -2.10 -8.43
CA ALA A 177 6.70 -3.39 -8.97
C ALA A 177 8.12 -3.74 -8.56
N ILE A 178 8.45 -5.03 -8.55
CA ILE A 178 9.81 -5.50 -8.25
C ILE A 178 10.21 -6.60 -9.24
N ASP A 179 11.52 -6.70 -9.50
CA ASP A 179 12.13 -7.88 -10.09
C ASP A 179 13.15 -8.50 -9.12
N SER A 180 13.94 -9.48 -9.56
CA SER A 180 14.92 -10.16 -8.70
C SER A 180 16.02 -9.26 -8.16
N ASN A 181 16.22 -8.08 -8.73
CA ASN A 181 17.35 -7.20 -8.46
C ASN A 181 16.93 -5.76 -8.14
N ASN A 182 15.72 -5.34 -8.50
CA ASN A 182 15.32 -3.94 -8.49
C ASN A 182 13.89 -3.73 -8.00
N ILE A 183 13.67 -2.52 -7.49
CA ILE A 183 12.40 -1.96 -7.08
C ILE A 183 12.07 -0.83 -8.05
N TYR A 184 10.82 -0.79 -8.51
CA TYR A 184 10.30 0.14 -9.49
C TYR A 184 9.08 0.83 -8.91
N ILE A 185 9.07 2.16 -8.91
CA ILE A 185 7.93 2.96 -8.47
C ILE A 185 7.60 3.95 -9.57
N VAL A 186 6.31 4.02 -9.89
CA VAL A 186 5.73 5.02 -10.78
C VAL A 186 4.64 5.76 -10.02
N TRP A 187 4.50 7.06 -10.26
CA TRP A 187 3.48 7.90 -9.63
C TRP A 187 3.06 9.04 -10.56
N GLU A 188 1.98 9.72 -10.21
CA GLU A 188 1.56 10.96 -10.85
C GLU A 188 2.12 12.15 -10.05
N ASP A 189 2.58 13.22 -10.70
CA ASP A 189 3.20 14.37 -10.03
C ASP A 189 2.82 15.69 -10.72
N ASP A 190 2.56 16.74 -9.94
CA ASP A 190 2.24 18.09 -10.42
C ASP A 190 3.49 19.00 -10.52
N THR A 191 4.69 18.48 -10.22
CA THR A 191 5.96 19.22 -10.25
C THR A 191 6.50 19.40 -11.67
N ASP A 192 6.84 20.63 -12.06
CA ASP A 192 7.57 20.90 -13.31
C ASP A 192 9.07 20.52 -13.19
N LEU A 193 9.41 19.29 -13.58
CA LEU A 193 10.80 18.83 -13.75
C LEU A 193 11.30 18.95 -15.20
N GLY A 194 10.83 19.97 -15.91
CA GLY A 194 11.09 20.19 -17.33
C GLY A 194 10.06 19.57 -18.27
N CYS A 195 8.91 19.18 -17.72
CA CYS A 195 7.80 18.55 -18.42
C CYS A 195 6.60 19.50 -18.64
N GLY A 196 6.52 20.61 -17.89
CA GLY A 196 5.38 21.52 -17.96
C GLY A 196 4.70 21.67 -16.60
N THR A 197 3.51 22.27 -16.59
CA THR A 197 2.76 22.58 -15.36
C THR A 197 1.52 21.69 -15.18
N ASP A 198 1.31 20.73 -16.08
CA ASP A 198 0.30 19.70 -15.97
C ASP A 198 0.82 18.49 -15.19
N ARG A 199 -0.08 17.55 -14.93
CA ARG A 199 0.23 16.35 -14.16
C ARG A 199 0.89 15.31 -15.05
N ASP A 200 2.07 14.87 -14.64
CA ASP A 200 2.88 13.92 -15.38
C ASP A 200 3.10 12.61 -14.62
N ILE A 201 3.53 11.59 -15.35
CA ILE A 201 3.87 10.27 -14.82
C ILE A 201 5.37 10.20 -14.58
N PHE A 202 5.74 10.01 -13.33
CA PHE A 202 7.11 10.03 -12.85
C PHE A 202 7.55 8.62 -12.46
N PHE A 203 8.83 8.31 -12.61
CA PHE A 203 9.37 6.97 -12.37
C PHE A 203 10.73 7.00 -11.68
N LYS A 204 10.91 6.07 -10.73
CA LYS A 204 12.20 5.74 -10.14
C LYS A 204 12.41 4.24 -10.04
N LYS A 205 13.68 3.89 -10.13
CA LYS A 205 14.20 2.55 -9.92
C LYS A 205 15.35 2.58 -8.93
N LYS A 206 15.39 1.62 -8.01
CA LYS A 206 16.61 1.33 -7.21
C LYS A 206 16.94 -0.15 -7.17
N PRO A 207 18.22 -0.54 -7.06
CA PRO A 207 18.61 -1.90 -6.72
C PRO A 207 18.07 -2.32 -5.34
N ILE A 208 17.75 -3.60 -5.16
CA ILE A 208 17.39 -4.15 -3.84
C ILE A 208 18.57 -3.98 -2.89
N GLY A 209 18.38 -3.20 -1.83
CA GLY A 209 19.43 -2.85 -0.86
C GLY A 209 20.30 -1.65 -1.25
N GLY A 210 20.02 -1.03 -2.39
CA GLY A 210 20.57 0.27 -2.78
C GLY A 210 19.70 1.44 -2.31
N SER A 211 20.04 2.64 -2.78
CA SER A 211 19.32 3.89 -2.51
C SER A 211 18.57 4.36 -3.76
N TRP A 212 17.52 5.16 -3.55
CA TRP A 212 16.85 5.87 -4.65
C TRP A 212 17.82 6.84 -5.34
N PRO A 213 17.73 7.00 -6.67
CA PRO A 213 18.44 8.07 -7.35
C PRO A 213 17.89 9.42 -6.92
N THR A 214 18.73 10.45 -6.99
CA THR A 214 18.33 11.83 -6.71
C THR A 214 17.54 12.47 -7.85
N SER A 215 17.63 11.92 -9.05
CA SER A 215 16.88 12.38 -10.22
C SER A 215 15.70 11.46 -10.49
N THR A 216 14.61 12.07 -10.91
CA THR A 216 13.40 11.38 -11.34
C THR A 216 13.41 11.28 -12.87
N GLU A 217 12.82 10.21 -13.39
CA GLU A 217 12.53 10.07 -14.81
C GLU A 217 11.09 10.50 -15.07
N VAL A 218 10.86 11.42 -16.01
CA VAL A 218 9.52 11.76 -16.50
C VAL A 218 9.15 10.79 -17.64
N VAL A 219 8.01 10.12 -17.52
CA VAL A 219 7.52 9.08 -18.43
C VAL A 219 6.49 9.62 -19.42
N SER A 220 5.54 10.45 -18.97
CA SER A 220 4.65 11.16 -19.89
C SER A 220 5.36 12.43 -20.36
N THR A 221 5.52 12.56 -21.67
CA THR A 221 5.92 13.83 -22.28
C THR A 221 4.95 14.07 -23.42
N GLU A 222 4.18 15.14 -23.35
CA GLU A 222 3.31 15.57 -24.47
C GLU A 222 4.09 16.27 -25.60
#